data_AF-A0A355BYH2-F1
#
_entry.id   AF-A0A355BYH2-F1
#
_cell.length_a   1.000
_cell.length_b   1.000
_cell.length_c   1.000
_cell.angle_alpha   90.00
_cell.angle_beta   90.00
_cell.angle_gamma   90.00
#
_symmetry.space_group_name_H-M   'P 1'
#
loop_
_entity.id
_entity.type
_entity.pdbx_description
1 polymer ?
#
loop_
_entity_poly.entity_id
_entity_poly.type
_entity_poly.pdbx_seq_one_letter_code
_entity_poly.pdbx_strand_id
1 'polypeptide(L)' 'LVDNHGDHVCGEVWALYQRFVERAGARPTLIEWDTNTPALDTLAREAANAAAFMHSGGLSEAHRAAI' A
#
# COMPACT_ATOMS: atom_id res chain seq x y z
N LEU A 1 -0.57 8.02 -14.29
CA LEU A 1 0.27 7.05 -13.58
C LEU A 1 0.68 5.99 -14.57
N VAL A 2 1.94 5.58 -14.55
CA VAL A 2 2.49 4.51 -15.38
C VAL A 2 2.88 3.38 -14.44
N ASP A 3 2.61 2.14 -14.84
CA ASP A 3 2.95 0.95 -14.08
C ASP A 3 4.41 0.56 -14.35
N ASN A 4 5.33 1.18 -13.62
CA ASN A 4 6.77 0.96 -13.74
C ASN A 4 7.26 0.09 -12.59
N HIS A 5 7.55 -1.18 -12.87
CA HIS A 5 8.05 -2.17 -11.91
C HIS A 5 9.57 -2.12 -11.75
N GLY A 6 10.18 -0.97 -11.95
CA GLY A 6 11.63 -0.76 -11.88
C GLY A 6 12.05 0.51 -11.14
N ASP A 7 11.14 1.13 -10.40
CA ASP A 7 11.38 2.33 -9.61
C ASP A 7 10.48 2.34 -8.37
N HIS A 8 10.76 3.27 -7.46
CA HIS A 8 10.00 3.47 -6.23
C HIS A 8 8.52 3.78 -6.49
N VAL A 9 7.67 3.31 -5.57
CA VAL A 9 6.25 3.67 -5.60
C VAL A 9 6.12 5.17 -5.31
N CYS A 10 5.63 5.92 -6.30
CA CYS A 10 5.51 7.37 -6.16
C CYS A 10 4.37 7.78 -5.22
N GLY A 11 4.42 9.02 -4.73
CA GLY A 11 3.44 9.55 -3.77
C GLY A 11 2.00 9.51 -4.27
N GLU A 12 1.76 9.71 -5.57
CA GLU A 12 0.43 9.63 -6.15
C GLU A 12 -0.17 8.21 -6.10
N VAL A 13 0.65 7.18 -6.25
CA VAL A 13 0.22 5.77 -6.10
C VAL A 13 -0.11 5.48 -4.63
N TRP A 14 0.72 5.95 -3.68
CA TRP A 14 0.41 5.84 -2.26
C TRP A 14 -0.90 6.53 -1.88
N ALA A 15 -1.18 7.72 -2.43
CA ALA A 15 -2.45 8.42 -2.20
C ALA A 15 -3.66 7.64 -2.74
N LEU A 16 -3.53 6.95 -3.88
CA LEU A 16 -4.58 6.06 -4.39
C LEU A 16 -4.74 4.82 -3.52
N TYR A 17 -3.63 4.23 -3.05
CA TYR A 17 -3.66 3.08 -2.15
C TYR A 17 -4.35 3.42 -0.83
N GLN A 18 -4.07 4.58 -0.23
CA GLN A 18 -4.78 5.05 0.96
C GLN A 18 -6.30 5.12 0.70
N ARG A 19 -6.73 5.74 -0.39
CA ARG A 19 -8.16 5.80 -0.76
C ARG A 19 -8.78 4.43 -0.98
N PHE A 20 -8.01 3.48 -1.50
CA PHE A 20 -8.46 2.10 -1.63
C PHE A 20 -8.67 1.47 -0.25
N VAL A 21 -7.69 1.57 0.65
CA VAL A 21 -7.78 1.04 2.02
C VAL A 21 -8.97 1.65 2.78
N GLU A 22 -9.18 2.96 2.68
CA GLU A 22 -10.31 3.67 3.30
C GLU A 22 -11.68 3.16 2.83
N ARG A 23 -11.79 2.73 1.57
CA ARG A 23 -13.07 2.30 0.96
C ARG A 23 -13.29 0.79 1.00
N ALA A 24 -12.23 0.01 0.85
CA ALA A 24 -12.27 -1.44 0.67
C ALA A 24 -11.81 -2.23 1.90
N GLY A 25 -11.32 -1.53 2.93
CA GLY A 25 -10.65 -2.09 4.09
C GLY A 25 -9.18 -2.43 3.82
N ALA A 26 -8.43 -2.71 4.89
CA ALA A 26 -7.08 -3.24 4.78
C ALA A 26 -7.10 -4.62 4.11
N ARG A 27 -6.22 -4.83 3.12
CA ARG A 27 -6.08 -6.11 2.40
C ARG A 27 -4.61 -6.45 2.19
N PRO A 28 -4.23 -7.74 2.25
CA PRO A 28 -2.87 -8.16 1.92
C PRO A 28 -2.40 -7.52 0.61
N THR A 29 -1.26 -6.86 0.65
CA THR A 29 -0.72 -6.03 -0.43
C THR A 29 0.70 -6.46 -0.75
N LEU A 30 1.00 -6.59 -2.03
CA LEU A 30 2.34 -6.89 -2.56
C LEU A 30 2.90 -5.64 -3.24
N ILE A 31 4.16 -5.33 -3.00
CA ILE A 31 4.92 -4.36 -3.79
C ILE A 31 5.75 -5.14 -4.81
N GLU A 32 5.56 -4.84 -6.09
CA GLU A 32 6.14 -5.57 -7.22
C GLU A 32 7.37 -4.82 -7.78
N TRP A 33 8.40 -5.60 -8.15
CA TRP A 33 9.63 -5.13 -8.78
C TRP A 33 10.11 -6.20 -9.77
N ASP A 34 10.04 -5.90 -11.06
CA ASP A 34 10.44 -6.79 -12.16
C ASP A 34 11.84 -6.49 -12.68
N THR A 35 12.25 -5.22 -12.57
CA THR A 35 13.52 -4.73 -13.12
C THR A 35 14.21 -3.80 -12.11
N ASN A 36 15.50 -3.50 -12.32
CA ASN A 36 16.28 -2.61 -11.45
C ASN A 36 16.14 -2.89 -9.95
N THR A 37 16.02 -4.16 -9.57
CA THR A 37 15.66 -4.56 -8.22
C THR A 37 16.64 -3.99 -7.18
N PRO A 38 16.18 -3.19 -6.21
CA PRO A 38 17.04 -2.56 -5.23
C PRO A 38 17.47 -3.54 -4.14
N ALA A 39 18.31 -3.07 -3.22
CA ALA A 39 18.70 -3.86 -2.04
C ALA A 39 17.47 -4.27 -1.21
N LEU A 40 17.59 -5.39 -0.49
CA LEU A 40 16.53 -5.95 0.35
C LEU A 40 15.97 -4.94 1.34
N ASP A 41 16.80 -4.10 1.94
CA ASP A 41 16.37 -3.06 2.89
C ASP A 41 15.43 -2.03 2.25
N THR A 42 15.57 -1.76 0.95
CA THR A 42 14.62 -0.91 0.21
C THR A 42 13.30 -1.63 0.00
N LEU A 43 13.34 -2.90 -0.45
CA LEU A 43 12.13 -3.70 -0.62
C LEU A 43 11.34 -3.85 0.70
N ALA A 44 12.05 -4.10 1.80
CA ALA A 44 11.46 -4.21 3.12
C ALA A 44 10.82 -2.89 3.60
N ARG A 45 11.43 -1.74 3.29
CA ARG A 45 10.86 -0.42 3.60
C ARG A 45 9.58 -0.13 2.80
N GLU A 46 9.55 -0.44 1.51
CA GLU A 46 8.33 -0.27 0.70
C GLU A 46 7.19 -1.16 1.21
N ALA A 47 7.49 -2.41 1.57
CA ALA A 47 6.51 -3.31 2.19
C ALA A 47 6.01 -2.78 3.55
N ALA A 48 6.91 -2.24 4.37
CA ALA A 48 6.54 -1.62 5.65
C ALA A 48 5.67 -0.37 5.47
N ASN A 49 5.90 0.43 4.42
CA ASN A 49 5.04 1.57 4.09
C ASN A 49 3.60 1.10 3.80
N ALA A 50 3.42 0.07 2.97
CA ALA A 50 2.10 -0.50 2.72
C ALA A 50 1.42 -0.99 4.01
N ALA A 51 2.17 -1.65 4.89
CA ALA A 51 1.66 -2.08 6.20
C ALA A 51 1.21 -0.92 7.10
N ALA A 52 1.89 0.22 7.06
CA ALA A 52 1.52 1.42 7.80
C ALA A 52 0.20 2.04 7.31
N PHE A 53 -0.03 2.07 6.00
CA PHE A 53 -1.30 2.53 5.42
C PHE A 53 -2.46 1.60 5.83
N MET A 54 -2.24 0.28 5.83
CA MET A 54 -3.25 -0.68 6.30
C MET A 54 -3.62 -0.50 7.77
N HIS A 55 -2.64 -0.25 8.65
CA HIS A 55 -2.91 0.01 10.07
C HIS A 55 -3.59 1.37 10.30
N SER A 56 -3.26 2.39 9.50
CA SER A 56 -3.85 3.72 9.62
C SER A 56 -5.32 3.76 9.19
N GLY A 57 -5.74 2.91 8.26
CA GLY A 57 -7.14 2.75 7.86
C GLY A 57 -8.02 1.96 8.84
N GLY A 58 -7.43 1.34 9.87
CA GLY A 58 -8.10 0.45 10.83
C GLY A 58 -8.99 1.14 11.88
N LEU A 59 -8.96 2.47 11.98
CA LEU A 59 -9.84 3.21 12.92
C LEU A 59 -11.31 3.29 12.44
N SER A 60 -11.64 2.74 11.27
CA SER A 60 -12.99 2.78 10.66
C SER A 60 -13.84 1.52 10.89
N GLU A 61 -13.30 0.45 11.50
CA GLU A 61 -14.02 -0.82 11.65
C GLU A 61 -15.19 -0.80 12.66
N ALA A 62 -15.34 0.27 13.46
CA ALA A 62 -16.41 0.40 14.45
C ALA A 62 -17.81 0.76 13.88
N HIS A 63 -18.01 0.85 12.55
CA HIS A 63 -19.31 1.27 11.97
C HIS A 63 -19.86 0.39 10.83
N ARG A 64 -19.58 -0.91 10.77
CA ARG A 64 -20.30 -1.81 9.84
C ARG A 64 -20.82 -3.10 10.48
N ALA A 65 -21.38 -2.96 11.68
CA ALA A 65 -22.34 -3.92 12.23
C ALA A 65 -23.76 -3.34 12.13
N ALA A 66 -24.35 -3.38 10.93
CA ALA A 66 -25.79 -3.28 10.69
C ALA A 66 -26.08 -3.50 9.20
N ILE A 67 -26.50 -4.71 8.85
CA ILE A 67 -27.70 -5.09 8.06
C ILE A 67 -27.79 -6.61 8.14
#